data_AF-A0A1I7TXS4-F1
#
_entry.id   AF-A0A1I7TXS4-F1
#
_cell.length_a   1.000
_cell.length_b   1.000
_cell.length_c   1.000
_cell.angle_alpha   90.00
_cell.angle_beta   90.00
_cell.angle_gamma   90.00
#
_symmetry.space_group_name_H-M   'P 1'
#
loop_
_entity.id
_entity.type
_entity.pdbx_description
1 polymer ?
#
loop_
_entity_poly.entity_id
_entity_poly.type
_entity_poly.pdbx_seq_one_letter_code
_entity_poly.pdbx_strand_id
1 'polypeptide(L)'
;MAGFPLGILTEFGVGTDVQIVYIVVMISAVHSSLILIFENRYYIMFAKETKWKHYRKLFSAGNYIFAFTYFIPALFNVPDQEVAVRHLYEIIPDLSPTISDSQIFVVATEFTLVVVPISIFVVVNAIECYLCEHFEATEKFPPFYVHPSELYSEKG
;
A
#
# COMPACT_ATOMS: atom_id res chain seq x y z
N MET A 1 -5.85 -18.76 3.66
CA MET A 1 -5.22 -18.25 4.91
C MET A 1 -6.33 -18.09 5.94
N ALA A 2 -6.11 -18.54 7.17
CA ALA A 2 -7.09 -18.41 8.26
C ALA A 2 -6.44 -17.68 9.43
N GLY A 3 -7.19 -16.79 10.07
CA GLY A 3 -6.73 -16.00 11.21
C GLY A 3 -7.91 -15.37 11.92
N PHE A 4 -7.68 -14.81 13.10
CA PHE A 4 -8.72 -14.11 13.85
C PHE A 4 -8.15 -12.81 14.43
N PRO A 5 -8.88 -11.69 14.33
CA PRO A 5 -8.41 -10.42 14.88
C PRO A 5 -8.57 -10.41 16.40
N LEU A 6 -7.45 -10.24 17.11
CA LEU A 6 -7.39 -10.08 18.56
C LEU A 6 -7.37 -8.60 18.95
N GLY A 7 -8.38 -7.85 18.53
CA GLY A 7 -8.46 -6.40 18.76
C GLY A 7 -9.67 -5.98 19.58
N ILE A 8 -9.61 -4.76 20.12
CA ILE A 8 -10.72 -4.11 20.81
C ILE A 8 -11.98 -4.05 19.92
N LEU A 9 -11.80 -3.91 18.61
CA LEU A 9 -12.91 -3.92 17.63
C LEU A 9 -13.69 -5.24 17.64
N THR A 10 -13.02 -6.35 17.93
CA THR A 10 -13.65 -7.66 18.09
C THR A 10 -14.49 -7.72 19.37
N GLU A 11 -14.03 -7.07 20.45
CA GLU A 11 -14.81 -6.96 21.70
C GLU A 11 -16.07 -6.11 21.52
N PHE A 12 -16.04 -5.11 20.63
CA PHE A 12 -17.21 -4.33 20.23
C PHE A 12 -18.13 -5.04 19.22
N GLY A 13 -17.82 -6.29 18.82
CA GLY A 13 -18.64 -7.07 17.90
C GLY A 13 -18.55 -6.62 16.44
N VAL A 14 -17.49 -5.91 16.04
CA VAL A 14 -17.27 -5.53 14.63
C VAL A 14 -16.84 -6.76 13.83
N GLY A 15 -17.51 -7.00 12.70
CA GLY A 15 -17.18 -8.07 11.77
C GLY A 15 -15.71 -8.05 11.33
N THR A 16 -15.08 -9.23 11.32
CA THR A 16 -13.66 -9.39 10.97
C THR A 16 -13.35 -8.96 9.54
N ASP A 17 -14.30 -9.13 8.62
CA ASP A 17 -14.26 -8.65 7.24
C ASP A 17 -14.00 -7.14 7.19
N VAL A 18 -14.77 -6.37 7.95
CA VAL A 18 -14.64 -4.91 8.04
C VAL A 18 -13.31 -4.53 8.68
N GLN A 19 -12.87 -5.25 9.71
CA GLN A 19 -11.59 -4.98 10.37
C GLN A 19 -10.40 -5.17 9.42
N ILE A 20 -10.41 -6.20 8.57
CA ILE A 20 -9.36 -6.44 7.58
C ILE A 20 -9.33 -5.34 6.54
N VAL A 21 -10.49 -4.97 5.98
CA VAL A 21 -10.60 -3.85 5.02
C VAL A 21 -10.01 -2.59 5.62
N TYR A 22 -10.37 -2.30 6.88
CA TYR A 22 -9.93 -1.10 7.57
C TYR A 22 -8.41 -1.04 7.71
N ILE A 23 -7.76 -2.12 8.16
CA ILE A 23 -6.30 -2.19 8.31
C ILE A 23 -5.60 -1.98 6.96
N VAL A 24 -6.08 -2.68 5.93
CA VAL A 24 -5.51 -2.65 4.57
C VAL A 24 -5.58 -1.24 3.96
N VAL A 25 -6.73 -0.57 4.11
CA VAL A 25 -6.93 0.80 3.66
C VAL A 25 -6.05 1.79 4.42
N MET A 26 -5.93 1.64 5.75
CA MET A 26 -5.10 2.52 6.57
C MET A 26 -3.62 2.44 6.20
N ILE A 27 -3.08 1.23 6.03
CA ILE A 27 -1.68 1.03 5.60
C ILE A 27 -1.45 1.68 4.23
N SER A 28 -2.35 1.45 3.29
CA SER A 28 -2.24 2.00 1.94
C SER A 28 -2.35 3.53 1.93
N ALA A 29 -3.24 4.12 2.73
CA ALA A 29 -3.37 5.57 2.87
C ALA A 29 -2.12 6.23 3.48
N VAL A 30 -1.50 5.59 4.48
CA VAL A 30 -0.21 6.04 5.05
C VAL A 30 0.87 6.00 3.98
N HIS A 31 0.93 4.95 3.16
CA HIS A 31 1.88 4.85 2.08
C HIS A 31 1.69 5.95 1.02
N SER A 32 0.46 6.16 0.53
CA SER A 32 0.16 7.24 -0.42
C SER A 32 0.49 8.64 0.16
N SER A 33 0.34 8.83 1.47
CA SER A 33 0.74 10.06 2.17
C SER A 33 2.26 10.27 2.15
N LEU A 34 3.05 9.20 2.33
CA LEU A 34 4.51 9.28 2.27
C LEU A 34 4.98 9.71 0.87
N ILE A 35 4.47 9.06 -0.18
CA ILE A 35 4.79 9.42 -1.58
C ILE A 35 4.44 10.89 -1.85
N LEU A 36 3.27 11.35 -1.37
CA LEU A 36 2.85 12.74 -1.52
C LEU A 36 3.81 13.72 -0.84
N ILE A 37 4.36 13.38 0.33
CA ILE A 37 5.35 14.23 1.02
C ILE A 37 6.65 14.34 0.21
N PHE A 38 7.17 13.23 -0.29
CA PHE A 38 8.39 13.21 -1.13
C PHE A 38 8.17 14.01 -2.41
N GLU A 39 7.06 13.75 -3.10
CA GLU A 39 6.70 14.44 -4.33
C GLU A 39 6.45 15.94 -4.07
N ASN A 40 5.92 16.32 -2.91
CA ASN A 40 5.77 17.74 -2.53
C ASN A 40 7.10 18.45 -2.40
N ARG A 41 8.07 17.80 -1.77
CA ARG A 41 9.40 18.34 -1.61
C ARG A 41 10.06 18.53 -2.98
N TYR A 42 9.95 17.53 -3.84
CA TYR A 42 10.42 17.59 -5.23
C TYR A 42 9.79 18.77 -6.00
N TYR A 43 8.47 18.94 -5.92
CA TYR A 43 7.77 20.02 -6.59
C TYR A 43 8.28 21.40 -6.20
N ILE A 44 8.55 21.62 -4.91
CA ILE A 44 9.04 22.91 -4.41
C ILE A 44 10.47 23.21 -4.89
N MET A 45 11.34 22.18 -4.93
CA MET A 45 12.76 22.37 -5.23
C MET A 45 13.05 22.47 -6.72
N PHE A 46 12.35 21.70 -7.57
CA PHE A 46 12.79 21.52 -8.96
C PHE A 46 11.67 21.65 -10.00
N ALA A 47 10.43 21.31 -9.65
CA ALA A 47 9.34 21.22 -10.64
C ALA A 47 8.29 22.35 -10.56
N LYS A 48 8.57 23.42 -9.81
CA LYS A 48 7.60 24.51 -9.56
C LYS A 48 7.12 25.19 -10.83
N GLU A 49 8.03 25.43 -11.77
CA GLU A 49 7.79 26.12 -13.06
C GLU A 49 7.52 25.15 -14.23
N THR A 50 7.44 23.84 -13.96
CA THR A 50 7.22 22.84 -15.03
C THR A 50 5.75 22.45 -15.16
N LYS A 51 5.42 21.74 -16.25
CA LYS A 51 4.07 21.16 -16.47
C LYS A 51 3.68 20.14 -15.37
N TRP A 52 4.61 19.72 -14.53
CA TRP A 52 4.40 18.78 -13.42
C TRP A 52 3.30 19.23 -12.45
N LYS A 53 3.08 20.53 -12.29
CA LYS A 53 1.99 21.10 -11.46
C LYS A 53 0.59 20.52 -11.75
N HIS A 54 0.33 20.16 -13.01
CA HIS A 54 -0.96 19.59 -13.42
C HIS A 54 -1.01 18.07 -13.25
N TYR A 55 0.08 17.38 -13.64
CA TYR A 55 0.19 15.93 -13.52
C TYR A 55 0.20 15.45 -12.07
N ARG A 56 0.80 16.24 -11.18
CA ARG A 56 0.85 15.97 -9.74
C ARG A 56 -0.51 15.66 -9.13
N LYS A 57 -1.53 16.48 -9.40
CA LYS A 57 -2.86 16.27 -8.81
C LYS A 57 -3.49 14.96 -9.29
N LEU A 58 -3.29 14.64 -10.57
CA LEU A 58 -3.78 13.40 -11.16
C LEU A 58 -3.01 12.19 -10.61
N PHE A 59 -1.68 12.32 -10.43
CA PHE A 59 -0.83 11.29 -9.86
C PHE A 59 -1.22 10.98 -8.41
N SER A 60 -1.35 12.00 -7.56
CA SER A 60 -1.77 11.81 -6.17
C SER A 60 -3.19 11.26 -6.07
N ALA A 61 -4.13 11.78 -6.86
CA ALA A 61 -5.50 11.25 -6.88
C ALA A 61 -5.55 9.79 -7.35
N GLY A 62 -4.79 9.44 -8.39
CA GLY A 62 -4.67 8.07 -8.89
C GLY A 62 -4.13 7.12 -7.82
N ASN A 63 -3.10 7.53 -7.09
CA ASN A 63 -2.51 6.74 -6.01
C ASN A 63 -3.50 6.47 -4.87
N TYR A 64 -4.24 7.48 -4.43
CA TYR A 64 -5.30 7.28 -3.44
C TYR A 64 -6.43 6.40 -3.97
N ILE A 65 -6.92 6.65 -5.19
CA ILE A 65 -7.97 5.81 -5.80
C ILE A 65 -7.51 4.36 -5.87
N PHE A 66 -6.28 4.10 -6.29
CA PHE A 66 -5.71 2.76 -6.36
C PHE A 66 -5.62 2.11 -4.97
N ALA A 67 -5.15 2.85 -3.96
CA ALA A 67 -5.10 2.41 -2.57
C ALA A 67 -6.46 2.01 -1.97
N PHE A 68 -7.55 2.67 -2.37
CA PHE A 68 -8.90 2.29 -1.92
C PHE A 68 -9.53 1.18 -2.76
N THR A 69 -9.13 1.02 -4.02
CA THR A 69 -9.84 0.14 -4.98
C THR A 69 -9.18 -1.22 -5.19
N TYR A 70 -7.87 -1.35 -4.96
CA TYR A 70 -7.14 -2.60 -5.28
C TYR A 70 -7.64 -3.83 -4.50
N PHE A 71 -8.22 -3.62 -3.31
CA PHE A 71 -8.71 -4.69 -2.46
C PHE A 71 -10.18 -5.07 -2.73
N ILE A 72 -10.91 -4.29 -3.53
CA ILE A 72 -12.34 -4.55 -3.85
C ILE A 72 -12.58 -5.96 -4.43
N PRO A 73 -11.77 -6.49 -5.37
CA PRO A 73 -11.99 -7.82 -5.94
C PRO A 73 -11.90 -8.94 -4.90
N ALA A 74 -11.08 -8.76 -3.86
CA ALA A 74 -10.98 -9.70 -2.75
C ALA A 74 -12.25 -9.72 -1.89
N LEU A 75 -12.91 -8.56 -1.73
CA LEU A 75 -14.14 -8.43 -0.93
C LEU A 75 -15.32 -9.18 -1.53
N PHE A 76 -15.45 -9.18 -2.86
CA PHE A 76 -16.52 -9.91 -3.55
C PHE A 76 -16.37 -11.43 -3.52
N ASN A 77 -15.18 -11.94 -3.18
CA ASN A 77 -14.87 -13.37 -3.15
C ASN A 77 -14.66 -13.90 -1.73
N VAL A 78 -15.02 -13.14 -0.70
CA VAL A 78 -15.06 -13.65 0.68
C VAL A 78 -16.16 -14.71 0.73
N PRO A 79 -15.81 -16.00 0.91
CA PRO A 79 -16.80 -17.07 0.97
C PRO A 79 -17.58 -16.94 2.27
N ASP A 80 -18.82 -17.43 2.25
CA ASP A 80 -19.66 -17.46 3.43
C ASP A 80 -18.91 -18.19 4.56
N GLN A 81 -18.66 -17.48 5.65
CA GLN A 81 -17.75 -17.89 6.71
C GLN A 81 -18.15 -19.25 7.30
N GLU A 82 -19.45 -19.53 7.37
CA GLU A 82 -19.98 -20.79 7.87
C GLU A 82 -19.54 -22.00 7.02
N VAL A 83 -19.45 -21.82 5.69
CA VAL A 83 -19.03 -22.88 4.76
C VAL A 83 -17.52 -23.09 4.84
N ALA A 84 -16.76 -22.00 4.95
CA ALA A 84 -15.31 -22.06 5.04
C ALA A 84 -14.83 -22.70 6.36
N VAL A 85 -15.52 -22.41 7.47
CA VAL A 85 -15.24 -23.03 8.77
C VAL A 85 -15.57 -24.51 8.76
N ARG A 86 -16.69 -24.94 8.15
CA ARG A 86 -17.02 -26.37 7.99
C ARG A 86 -15.96 -27.13 7.20
N HIS A 87 -15.50 -26.58 6.07
CA HIS A 87 -14.40 -27.18 5.31
C HIS A 87 -13.08 -27.22 6.09
N LEU A 88 -12.80 -26.22 6.94
CA LEU A 88 -11.61 -26.24 7.78
C LEU A 88 -11.65 -27.40 8.80
N TYR A 89 -12.81 -27.67 9.40
CA TYR A 89 -12.99 -28.82 10.30
C TYR A 89 -12.89 -30.18 9.58
N GLU A 90 -13.25 -30.25 8.30
CA GLU A 90 -13.04 -31.47 7.49
C GLU A 90 -11.55 -31.73 7.21
N ILE A 91 -10.76 -30.67 7.03
CA ILE A 91 -9.32 -30.77 6.73
C ILE A 91 -8.49 -30.96 8.01
N ILE A 92 -8.89 -30.32 9.11
CA ILE A 92 -8.19 -30.37 10.41
C ILE A 92 -9.17 -30.84 11.49
N PRO A 93 -9.33 -32.16 11.67
CA PRO A 93 -10.32 -32.71 12.59
C PRO A 93 -9.98 -32.53 14.07
N ASP A 94 -8.72 -32.24 14.42
CA ASP A 94 -8.25 -32.07 15.81
C ASP A 94 -7.92 -30.61 16.14
N LEU A 95 -8.88 -29.72 15.87
CA LEU A 95 -8.76 -28.30 16.18
C LEU A 95 -9.14 -28.07 17.65
N SER A 96 -8.19 -27.59 18.46
CA SER A 96 -8.38 -27.37 19.89
C SER A 96 -9.66 -26.55 20.21
N PRO A 97 -10.44 -26.91 21.25
CA PRO A 97 -11.73 -26.28 21.55
C PRO A 97 -11.64 -24.77 21.80
N THR A 98 -10.48 -24.25 22.20
CA THR A 98 -10.21 -22.80 22.32
C THR A 98 -10.33 -22.06 20.99
N ILE A 99 -9.97 -22.72 19.89
CA ILE A 99 -10.07 -22.19 18.52
C ILE A 99 -11.48 -22.44 17.95
N SER A 100 -12.25 -23.34 18.56
CA SER A 100 -13.62 -23.66 18.15
C SER A 100 -14.66 -22.65 18.62
N ASP A 101 -14.39 -21.95 19.72
CA ASP A 101 -15.27 -20.89 20.26
C ASP A 101 -14.89 -19.50 19.72
N SER A 102 -13.66 -19.35 19.21
CA SER A 102 -13.22 -18.15 18.51
C SER A 102 -13.62 -18.23 17.04
N GLN A 103 -14.34 -17.22 16.54
CA GLN A 103 -14.78 -17.16 15.15
C GLN A 103 -13.56 -17.08 14.20
N ILE A 104 -13.07 -18.23 13.76
CA ILE A 104 -11.98 -18.32 12.79
C ILE A 104 -12.43 -17.65 11.50
N PHE A 105 -11.74 -16.61 11.07
CA PHE A 105 -11.99 -15.94 9.82
C PHE A 105 -11.09 -16.50 8.73
N VAL A 106 -11.73 -17.17 7.77
CA VAL A 106 -11.04 -17.65 6.57
C VAL A 106 -11.02 -16.51 5.58
N VAL A 107 -9.87 -15.83 5.51
CA VAL A 107 -9.69 -14.61 4.71
C VAL A 107 -10.03 -14.83 3.23
N ALA A 108 -9.75 -16.02 2.71
CA ALA A 108 -10.23 -16.50 1.42
C ALA A 108 -9.97 -18.00 1.27
N THR A 109 -10.90 -18.72 0.63
CA THR A 109 -10.70 -20.08 0.11
C THR A 109 -9.84 -20.04 -1.16
N GLU A 110 -10.00 -19.00 -1.99
CA GLU A 110 -9.22 -18.76 -3.21
C GLU A 110 -8.10 -17.73 -2.96
N PHE A 111 -6.91 -18.25 -2.66
CA PHE A 111 -5.71 -17.47 -2.33
C PHE A 111 -5.30 -16.44 -3.39
N THR A 112 -5.50 -16.77 -4.66
CA THR A 112 -5.03 -15.98 -5.80
C THR A 112 -5.64 -14.57 -5.82
N LEU A 113 -6.92 -14.44 -5.44
CA LEU A 113 -7.66 -13.18 -5.53
C LEU A 113 -7.30 -12.17 -4.44
N VAL A 114 -6.64 -12.62 -3.37
CA VAL A 114 -6.11 -11.75 -2.31
C VAL A 114 -4.64 -11.44 -2.57
N VAL A 115 -3.84 -12.47 -2.89
CA VAL A 115 -2.39 -12.30 -2.99
C VAL A 115 -1.96 -11.56 -4.24
N VAL A 116 -2.56 -11.84 -5.40
CA VAL A 116 -2.22 -11.16 -6.65
C VAL A 116 -2.39 -9.63 -6.55
N PRO A 117 -3.55 -9.07 -6.13
CA PRO A 117 -3.69 -7.62 -6.04
C PRO A 117 -2.77 -6.99 -4.98
N ILE A 118 -2.51 -7.68 -3.85
CA ILE A 118 -1.53 -7.20 -2.87
C ILE A 118 -0.12 -7.18 -3.46
N SER A 119 0.29 -8.24 -4.16
CA SER A 119 1.61 -8.30 -4.81
C SER A 119 1.77 -7.21 -5.87
N ILE A 120 0.74 -6.99 -6.70
CA ILE A 120 0.75 -5.90 -7.69
C ILE A 120 0.88 -4.55 -6.99
N PHE A 121 0.10 -4.31 -5.93
CA PHE A 121 0.20 -3.08 -5.16
C PHE A 121 1.61 -2.86 -4.62
N VAL A 122 2.21 -3.86 -3.98
CA VAL A 122 3.58 -3.76 -3.44
C VAL A 122 4.60 -3.47 -4.54
N VAL A 123 4.52 -4.13 -5.69
CA VAL A 123 5.45 -3.91 -6.81
C VAL A 123 5.32 -2.49 -7.37
N VAL A 124 4.09 -2.01 -7.60
CA VAL A 124 3.85 -0.64 -8.09
C VAL A 124 4.44 0.39 -7.13
N ASN A 125 4.15 0.26 -5.83
CA ASN A 125 4.66 1.18 -4.81
C ASN A 125 6.19 1.11 -4.67
N ALA A 126 6.79 -0.09 -4.78
CA ALA A 126 8.25 -0.23 -4.77
C ALA A 126 8.90 0.48 -5.96
N ILE A 127 8.29 0.39 -7.14
CA ILE A 127 8.75 1.11 -8.33
C ILE A 127 8.63 2.62 -8.12
N GLU A 128 7.50 3.11 -7.61
CA GLU A 128 7.32 4.54 -7.33
C GLU A 128 8.33 5.08 -6.31
N CYS A 129 8.63 4.30 -5.26
CA CYS A 129 9.63 4.66 -4.26
C CYS A 129 11.04 4.70 -4.86
N TYR A 130 11.41 3.68 -5.64
CA TYR A 130 12.70 3.64 -6.35
C TYR A 130 12.86 4.80 -7.33
N LEU A 131 11.80 5.14 -8.07
CA LEU A 131 11.83 6.29 -8.96
C LEU A 131 12.01 7.59 -8.17
N CYS A 132 11.29 7.80 -7.07
CA CYS A 132 11.49 8.98 -6.21
C CYS A 132 12.93 9.10 -5.72
N GLU A 133 13.51 8.00 -5.22
CA GLU A 133 14.90 7.98 -4.75
C GLU A 133 15.90 8.26 -5.88
N HIS A 134 15.72 7.62 -7.04
CA HIS A 134 16.60 7.81 -8.19
C HIS A 134 16.53 9.25 -8.72
N PHE A 135 15.33 9.81 -8.85
CA PHE A 135 15.14 11.20 -9.24
C PHE A 135 15.80 12.16 -8.24
N GLU A 136 15.59 11.98 -6.92
CA GLU A 136 16.26 12.78 -5.89
C GLU A 136 17.79 12.68 -5.97
N ALA A 137 18.33 11.50 -6.24
CA ALA A 137 19.77 11.28 -6.35
C ALA A 137 20.37 12.00 -7.58
N THR A 138 19.68 11.97 -8.73
CA THR A 138 20.16 12.63 -9.95
C THR A 138 20.18 14.16 -9.85
N GLU A 139 19.30 14.78 -9.06
CA GLU A 139 19.25 16.24 -8.91
C GLU A 139 20.11 16.77 -7.77
N LYS A 140 20.40 15.99 -6.72
CA LYS A 140 21.40 16.38 -5.70
C LYS A 140 22.82 16.49 -6.26
N PHE A 141 23.09 15.82 -7.38
CA PHE A 141 24.36 15.87 -8.09
C PHE A 141 24.13 16.34 -9.54
N PRO A 142 23.84 17.64 -9.78
CA PRO A 142 23.76 18.13 -11.14
C PRO A 142 25.13 17.91 -11.82
N PRO A 143 25.17 17.49 -13.10
CA PRO A 143 26.42 17.34 -13.86
C PRO A 143 27.16 18.68 -14.09
N PHE A 144 26.57 19.79 -13.65
CA PHE A 144 27.14 21.14 -13.66
C PHE A 144 27.48 21.62 -12.24
N TYR A 145 28.27 20.85 -11.49
CA TYR A 145 29.14 21.48 -10.50
C TYR A 145 30.28 22.15 -11.27
N VAL A 146 30.04 23.38 -11.73
CA VAL A 146 31.13 24.26 -12.17
C VAL A 146 32.00 24.48 -10.94
N HIS A 147 33.18 23.88 -10.95
CA HIS A 147 34.12 24.04 -9.85
C HIS A 147 34.39 25.55 -9.69
N PRO A 148 34.39 26.12 -8.46
CA PRO A 148 34.53 27.56 -8.27
C PRO A 148 35.75 28.17 -8.98
N SER A 149 36.77 27.36 -9.30
CA SER A 149 37.96 27.76 -10.06
C SER A 149 37.70 28.15 -11.51
N GLU A 150 36.63 27.70 -12.16
CA GLU A 150 36.33 28.06 -13.56
C GLU A 150 35.68 29.45 -13.69
N LEU A 151 34.88 29.85 -12.69
CA LEU A 151 34.24 31.18 -12.63
C LEU A 151 35.22 32.34 -12.45
N TYR A 152 36.44 32.07 -11.97
CA TYR A 152 37.50 33.08 -11.84
C TYR A 152 38.42 33.16 -13.07
N SER A 153 38.38 32.18 -13.98
CA SER A 153 39.23 32.17 -15.18
C SER A 153 38.66 32.99 -16.35
N GLU A 154 37.35 33.23 -16.40
CA GLU A 154 36.73 34.04 -17.46
C GLU A 154 36.75 35.55 -17.19
N LYS A 155 37.25 35.98 -16.02
CA LYS A 155 37.34 37.40 -15.64
C LYS A 155 38.76 37.97 -15.70
N GLY A 156 39.72 37.25 -16.29
CA GLY A 156 41.12 37.64 -16.44
C GLY A 156 41.46 38.07 -17.86
#